data_AF-A0A7G7YCC3-F1
#
_entry.id   AF-A0A7G7YCC3-F1
#
_cell.length_a   1.000
_cell.length_b   1.000
_cell.length_c   1.000
_cell.angle_alpha   90.00
_cell.angle_beta   90.00
_cell.angle_gamma   90.00
#
_symmetry.space_group_name_H-M   'P 1'
#
loop_
_entity.id
_entity.type
_entity.pdbx_description
1 polymer ?
#
loop_
_entity_poly.entity_id
_entity_poly.type
_entity_poly.pdbx_seq_one_letter_code
_entity_poly.pdbx_strand_id
1 'polypeptide(L)'
;MANITTKLLFMTTIISMLLMMVVTFTQATLLIEWNIIEFYNMNISFPVILDPTSTIFMTTVLIIATSVMQFAKTYMANDKTTDRFIILVLLFVLSMMFLILFPHTMLLLLGWDGLGITSFVLVIYYNNAKSLGAGMITALTNRIGDVMLLISIALLFNQGHWMVMNIWENEVIQWVPILIMIAAMTKSAQMPFSSWLPAAMAAPTPVSALVHSSTLVTAGVYLLYRFYPFMSTWKEFKTVLIMIATMTMLMASASAMAECDMKKIIALSTLSQVAIMMFTLSLGLPEIAFFHLITHALFKALLFICAGNMIDIHHHSQDLRQMGNVSTQLPVITTAISIANMALCGAPFLAGFYSKDLIIESMTMLMTQKNLIIFFMFVVATILTTAYSTRFTLYTMLSPTVSPPSQYSSENLTQIMSISVLTTLAIIGGAITNWIFTVPYIEPNFSSGMKILAPFMIMCGVVMGTMVVTNKSTAPTILVNSHCYMWFLTPLSTHVLPNMLMSPPLMELKEVDQGWSLIPTVMFNNMAAQSSYSMGLQNNSTLNYTACVAMLISWTMLSM
;
A
#
# COMPACT_ATOMS: atom_id res chain seq x y z
N MET A 1 -22.15 17.37 7.42
CA MET A 1 -21.08 16.68 8.18
C MET A 1 -19.68 17.26 7.92
N ALA A 2 -19.27 17.44 6.65
CA ALA A 2 -17.92 17.84 6.23
C ALA A 2 -17.27 19.03 6.98
N ASN A 3 -18.02 20.11 7.22
CA ASN A 3 -17.49 21.31 7.89
C ASN A 3 -17.16 21.08 9.37
N ILE A 4 -17.94 20.23 10.05
CA ILE A 4 -17.74 19.94 11.47
C ILE A 4 -16.54 19.01 11.60
N THR A 5 -16.46 17.98 10.76
CA THR A 5 -15.36 17.01 10.76
C THR A 5 -14.02 17.63 10.38
N THR A 6 -14.00 18.55 9.41
CA THR A 6 -12.78 19.29 9.03
C THR A 6 -12.29 20.18 10.18
N LYS A 7 -13.19 20.92 10.84
CA LYS A 7 -12.84 21.72 12.02
C LYS A 7 -12.34 20.85 13.18
N LEU A 8 -12.97 19.71 13.44
CA LEU A 8 -12.53 18.79 14.50
C LEU A 8 -11.14 18.24 14.21
N LEU A 9 -10.89 17.76 12.99
CA LEU A 9 -9.56 17.30 12.57
C LEU A 9 -8.51 18.41 12.65
N PHE A 10 -8.88 19.65 12.34
CA PHE A 10 -7.98 20.79 12.49
C PHE A 10 -7.63 21.05 13.96
N MET A 11 -8.60 20.99 14.87
CA MET A 11 -8.32 21.10 16.30
C MET A 11 -7.43 19.95 16.80
N THR A 12 -7.64 18.70 16.34
CA THR A 12 -6.77 17.59 16.72
C THR A 12 -5.36 17.72 16.13
N THR A 13 -5.20 18.29 14.91
CA THR A 13 -3.86 18.60 14.37
C THR A 13 -3.10 19.56 15.27
N ILE A 14 -3.74 20.64 15.75
CA ILE A 14 -3.08 21.63 16.61
C ILE A 14 -2.61 20.99 17.91
N ILE A 15 -3.46 20.18 18.54
CA ILE A 15 -3.11 19.45 19.76
C ILE A 15 -1.94 18.49 19.51
N SER A 16 -1.97 17.75 18.40
CA SER A 16 -0.87 16.84 18.04
C SER A 16 0.44 17.58 17.81
N MET A 17 0.40 18.77 17.20
CA MET A 17 1.61 19.59 16.95
C MET A 17 2.22 20.09 18.24
N LEU A 18 1.40 20.51 19.21
CA LEU A 18 1.87 20.89 20.54
C LEU A 18 2.52 19.70 21.27
N LEU A 19 1.90 18.52 21.19
CA LEU A 19 2.46 17.30 21.77
C LEU A 19 3.81 16.94 21.13
N MET A 20 3.90 16.99 19.80
CA MET A 20 5.13 16.73 19.06
C MET A 20 6.25 17.67 19.46
N MET A 21 5.97 18.97 19.62
CA MET A 21 6.96 19.92 20.12
C MET A 21 7.46 19.52 21.52
N VAL A 22 6.57 19.24 22.47
CA VAL A 22 6.97 18.89 23.85
C VAL A 22 7.81 17.61 23.89
N VAL A 23 7.40 16.56 23.17
CA VAL A 23 8.08 15.25 23.16
C VAL A 23 9.44 15.35 22.45
N THR A 24 9.53 16.09 21.35
CA THR A 24 10.80 16.28 20.63
C THR A 24 11.79 17.16 21.40
N PHE A 25 11.34 18.20 22.10
CA PHE A 25 12.21 19.03 22.95
C PHE A 25 12.77 18.24 24.14
N THR A 26 11.95 17.38 24.76
CA THR A 26 12.38 16.58 25.92
C THR A 26 13.14 15.31 25.54
N GLN A 27 13.06 14.88 24.26
CA GLN A 27 13.56 13.58 23.78
C GLN A 27 13.08 12.39 24.64
N ALA A 28 11.96 12.56 25.35
CA ALA A 28 11.42 11.56 26.26
C ALA A 28 10.49 10.60 25.51
N THR A 29 10.59 9.31 25.79
CA THR A 29 9.62 8.30 25.34
C THR A 29 8.64 8.03 26.47
N LEU A 30 7.36 8.37 26.28
CA LEU A 30 6.31 8.09 27.24
C LEU A 30 5.56 6.83 26.81
N LEU A 31 5.50 5.85 27.70
CA LEU A 31 4.85 4.57 27.47
C LEU A 31 3.75 4.38 28.51
N ILE A 32 2.49 4.35 28.07
CA ILE A 32 1.31 4.13 28.91
C ILE A 32 0.86 2.70 28.70
N GLU A 33 1.03 1.85 29.71
CA GLU A 33 0.57 0.46 29.69
C GLU A 33 -0.72 0.30 30.49
N TRP A 34 -1.72 -0.34 29.88
CA TRP A 34 -2.89 -0.84 30.59
C TRP A 34 -3.01 -2.36 30.41
N ASN A 35 -2.84 -3.14 31.48
CA ASN A 35 -3.03 -4.59 31.42
C ASN A 35 -4.51 -4.93 31.23
N ILE A 36 -4.85 -5.60 30.12
CA ILE A 36 -6.23 -6.02 29.84
C ILE A 36 -6.49 -7.39 30.46
N ILE A 37 -5.62 -8.36 30.17
CA ILE A 37 -5.80 -9.76 30.58
C ILE A 37 -4.47 -10.35 31.03
N GLU A 38 -4.47 -11.03 32.16
CA GLU A 38 -3.36 -11.84 32.66
C GLU A 38 -3.73 -13.32 32.54
N PHE A 39 -3.02 -14.07 31.69
CA PHE A 39 -3.16 -15.51 31.51
C PHE A 39 -1.87 -16.22 31.92
N TYR A 40 -1.88 -16.89 33.08
CA TYR A 40 -0.69 -17.56 33.64
C TYR A 40 0.54 -16.63 33.67
N ASN A 41 1.48 -16.82 32.73
CA ASN A 41 2.71 -16.03 32.62
C ASN A 41 2.67 -15.03 31.45
N MET A 42 1.54 -14.93 30.74
CA MET A 42 1.33 -14.03 29.60
C MET A 42 0.46 -12.86 30.03
N ASN A 43 1.01 -11.64 29.96
CA ASN A 43 0.22 -10.42 30.18
C ASN A 43 -0.09 -9.78 28.83
N ILE A 44 -1.37 -9.70 28.49
CA ILE A 44 -1.85 -8.94 27.33
C ILE A 44 -2.13 -7.52 27.79
N SER A 45 -1.23 -6.61 27.43
CA SER A 45 -1.34 -5.19 27.73
C SER A 45 -1.76 -4.37 26.50
N PHE A 46 -2.31 -3.19 26.76
CA PHE A 46 -2.60 -2.15 25.81
C PHE A 46 -1.61 -1.00 25.99
N PRO A 47 -0.39 -1.10 25.40
CA PRO A 47 0.61 -0.05 25.48
C PRO A 47 0.34 1.04 24.44
N VAL A 48 0.43 2.30 24.83
CA VAL A 48 0.49 3.46 23.93
C VAL A 48 1.86 4.11 24.04
N ILE A 49 2.58 4.21 22.92
CA ILE A 49 3.90 4.85 22.86
C ILE A 49 3.81 6.26 22.25
N LEU A 50 4.23 7.25 23.05
CA LEU A 50 4.44 8.63 22.63
C LEU A 50 5.94 8.93 22.66
N ASP A 51 6.59 8.66 21.54
CA ASP A 51 7.99 8.97 21.31
C ASP A 51 8.13 10.05 20.22
N PRO A 52 9.32 10.64 20.03
CA PRO A 52 9.53 11.65 18.99
C PRO A 52 9.10 11.15 17.61
N THR A 53 9.30 9.87 17.31
CA THR A 53 8.97 9.30 16.01
C THR A 53 7.46 9.07 15.83
N SER A 54 6.72 8.53 16.82
CA SER A 54 5.27 8.37 16.72
C SER A 54 4.56 9.71 16.64
N THR A 55 5.00 10.69 17.43
CA THR A 55 4.37 12.01 17.49
C THR A 55 4.59 12.82 16.21
N ILE A 56 5.80 12.80 15.63
CA ILE A 56 6.03 13.44 14.32
C ILE A 56 5.17 12.76 13.25
N PHE A 57 5.17 11.43 13.17
CA PHE A 57 4.38 10.75 12.13
C PHE A 57 2.88 11.01 12.31
N MET A 58 2.38 10.95 13.55
CA MET A 58 1.01 11.30 13.91
C MET A 58 0.61 12.69 13.43
N THR A 59 1.44 13.72 13.71
CA THR A 59 1.15 15.09 13.26
C THR A 59 1.09 15.19 11.75
N THR A 60 2.03 14.57 11.03
CA THR A 60 2.08 14.61 9.56
C THR A 60 0.84 13.98 8.93
N VAL A 61 0.38 12.83 9.45
CA VAL A 61 -0.83 12.16 8.97
C VAL A 61 -2.07 13.02 9.22
N LEU A 62 -2.19 13.65 10.39
CA LEU A 62 -3.32 14.52 10.69
C LEU A 62 -3.33 15.79 9.83
N ILE A 63 -2.17 16.40 9.54
CA ILE A 63 -2.05 17.55 8.62
C ILE A 63 -2.48 17.16 7.19
N ILE A 64 -2.06 15.99 6.72
CA ILE A 64 -2.49 15.49 5.41
C ILE A 64 -4.00 15.19 5.43
N ALA A 65 -4.52 14.59 6.51
CA ALA A 65 -5.94 14.31 6.62
C ALA A 65 -6.80 15.58 6.61
N THR A 66 -6.40 16.64 7.31
CA THR A 66 -7.13 17.92 7.30
C THR A 66 -7.16 18.58 5.93
N SER A 67 -6.01 18.66 5.25
CA SER A 67 -5.92 19.21 3.89
C SER A 67 -6.71 18.40 2.87
N VAL A 68 -6.64 17.06 2.93
CA VAL A 68 -7.44 16.18 2.07
C VAL A 68 -8.93 16.34 2.33
N MET A 69 -9.36 16.46 3.59
CA MET A 69 -10.78 16.66 3.92
C MET A 69 -11.29 18.02 3.45
N GLN A 70 -10.45 19.05 3.46
CA GLN A 70 -10.78 20.35 2.89
C GLN A 70 -10.92 20.29 1.36
N PHE A 71 -10.02 19.58 0.68
CA PHE A 71 -10.10 19.31 -0.76
C PHE A 71 -11.32 18.46 -1.14
N ALA A 72 -11.62 17.41 -0.36
CA ALA A 72 -12.74 16.52 -0.60
C ALA A 72 -14.10 17.23 -0.55
N LYS A 73 -14.22 18.30 0.25
CA LYS A 73 -15.45 19.11 0.32
C LYS A 73 -15.81 19.73 -1.03
N THR A 74 -14.83 20.20 -1.80
CA THR A 74 -15.07 20.73 -3.14
C THR A 74 -15.19 19.62 -4.17
N TYR A 75 -14.26 18.65 -4.14
CA TYR A 75 -14.19 17.60 -5.15
C TYR A 75 -15.42 16.68 -5.15
N MET A 76 -15.94 16.34 -3.96
CA MET A 76 -17.11 15.47 -3.82
C MET A 76 -18.42 16.26 -3.64
N ALA A 77 -18.44 17.57 -3.89
CA ALA A 77 -19.62 18.42 -3.61
C ALA A 77 -20.90 17.96 -4.34
N ASN A 78 -20.72 17.37 -5.53
CA ASN A 78 -21.82 16.91 -6.39
C ASN A 78 -22.28 15.48 -6.08
N ASP A 79 -21.56 14.73 -5.24
CA ASP A 79 -21.89 13.34 -4.92
C ASP A 79 -22.95 13.26 -3.82
N LYS A 80 -23.95 12.39 -3.99
CA LYS A 80 -25.03 12.21 -3.01
C LYS A 80 -24.59 11.50 -1.72
N THR A 81 -23.52 10.71 -1.78
CA THR A 81 -23.01 9.87 -0.68
C THR A 81 -21.76 10.44 -0.02
N THR A 82 -21.69 11.76 0.12
CA THR A 82 -20.56 12.46 0.77
C THR A 82 -20.40 12.10 2.24
N ASP A 83 -21.50 11.91 2.98
CA ASP A 83 -21.42 11.60 4.41
C ASP A 83 -20.81 10.21 4.65
N ARG A 84 -21.17 9.21 3.83
CA ARG A 84 -20.53 7.88 3.85
C ARG A 84 -19.03 8.00 3.58
N PHE A 85 -18.66 8.80 2.59
CA PHE A 85 -17.25 9.03 2.23
C PHE A 85 -16.46 9.61 3.41
N ILE A 86 -17.00 10.65 4.06
CA ILE A 86 -16.37 11.32 5.20
C ILE A 86 -16.15 10.35 6.37
N ILE A 87 -17.15 9.51 6.70
CA ILE A 87 -17.03 8.50 7.76
C ILE A 87 -15.92 7.50 7.44
N LEU A 88 -15.85 7.01 6.20
CA LEU A 88 -14.81 6.06 5.78
C LEU A 88 -13.40 6.66 5.86
N VAL A 89 -13.23 7.94 5.47
CA VAL A 89 -11.94 8.64 5.61
C VAL A 89 -11.56 8.81 7.08
N LEU A 90 -12.51 9.14 7.97
CA LEU A 90 -12.25 9.24 9.41
C LEU A 90 -11.86 7.88 10.02
N LEU A 91 -12.56 6.80 9.65
CA LEU A 91 -12.24 5.44 10.09
C LEU A 91 -10.84 5.03 9.62
N PHE A 92 -10.47 5.40 8.39
CA PHE A 92 -9.13 5.18 7.86
C PHE A 92 -8.08 5.93 8.69
N VAL A 93 -8.27 7.22 8.97
CA VAL A 93 -7.35 8.02 9.79
C VAL A 93 -7.20 7.40 11.18
N LEU A 94 -8.31 7.00 11.81
CA LEU A 94 -8.30 6.33 13.11
C LEU A 94 -7.49 5.02 13.10
N SER A 95 -7.66 4.17 12.07
CA SER A 95 -6.88 2.93 11.94
C SER A 95 -5.38 3.19 11.77
N MET A 96 -5.02 4.28 11.07
CA MET A 96 -3.61 4.70 10.95
C MET A 96 -3.04 5.13 12.31
N MET A 97 -3.81 5.88 13.10
CA MET A 97 -3.38 6.33 14.43
C MET A 97 -3.09 5.14 15.35
N PHE A 98 -3.91 4.09 15.30
CA PHE A 98 -3.67 2.85 16.03
C PHE A 98 -2.38 2.15 15.61
N LEU A 99 -2.10 2.06 14.30
CA LEU A 99 -0.84 1.48 13.83
C LEU A 99 0.39 2.28 14.31
N ILE A 100 0.29 3.61 14.39
CA ILE A 100 1.39 4.47 14.80
C ILE A 100 1.69 4.35 16.29
N LEU A 101 0.65 4.31 17.13
CA LEU A 101 0.74 4.46 18.58
C LEU A 101 0.96 3.14 19.35
N PHE A 102 0.64 1.97 18.79
CA PHE A 102 0.72 0.70 19.51
C PHE A 102 2.04 -0.05 19.24
N PRO A 103 2.99 -0.11 20.20
CA PRO A 103 4.22 -0.90 20.09
C PRO A 103 3.99 -2.38 20.46
N HIS A 104 2.84 -2.96 20.12
CA HIS A 104 2.47 -4.33 20.49
C HIS A 104 1.98 -5.09 19.27
N THR A 105 2.59 -6.25 18.95
CA THR A 105 2.35 -6.94 17.67
C THR A 105 0.89 -7.37 17.47
N MET A 106 0.22 -7.84 18.53
CA MET A 106 -1.20 -8.20 18.48
C MET A 106 -2.13 -7.00 18.25
N LEU A 107 -1.93 -5.88 18.97
CA LEU A 107 -2.74 -4.67 18.80
C LEU A 107 -2.45 -3.96 17.48
N LEU A 108 -1.20 -4.06 17.00
CA LEU A 108 -0.81 -3.55 15.70
C LEU A 108 -1.66 -4.16 14.59
N LEU A 109 -2.08 -5.43 14.72
CA LEU A 109 -3.00 -6.08 13.77
C LEU A 109 -4.33 -5.33 13.67
N LEU A 110 -4.86 -4.76 14.76
CA LEU A 110 -6.11 -3.98 14.73
C LEU A 110 -5.98 -2.76 13.80
N GLY A 111 -4.87 -2.01 13.92
CA GLY A 111 -4.57 -0.91 13.00
C GLY A 111 -4.30 -1.41 11.57
N TRP A 112 -3.56 -2.50 11.44
CA TRP A 112 -3.15 -3.08 10.15
C TRP A 112 -4.32 -3.60 9.30
N ASP A 113 -5.19 -4.40 9.91
CA ASP A 113 -6.42 -4.92 9.29
C ASP A 113 -7.44 -3.80 9.10
N GLY A 114 -7.55 -2.89 10.08
CA GLY A 114 -8.40 -1.70 9.97
C GLY A 114 -8.07 -0.87 8.73
N LEU A 115 -6.78 -0.65 8.45
CA LEU A 115 -6.31 0.00 7.22
C LEU A 115 -6.65 -0.81 5.96
N GLY A 116 -6.60 -2.14 6.04
CA GLY A 116 -6.96 -3.03 4.93
C GLY A 116 -8.44 -2.95 4.57
N ILE A 117 -9.33 -3.03 5.56
CA ILE A 117 -10.77 -3.01 5.35
C ILE A 117 -11.24 -1.63 4.88
N THR A 118 -10.78 -0.57 5.55
CA THR A 118 -11.16 0.81 5.18
C THR A 118 -10.70 1.17 3.77
N SER A 119 -9.48 0.81 3.38
CA SER A 119 -8.97 1.05 2.03
C SER A 119 -9.73 0.27 0.96
N PHE A 120 -10.10 -0.99 1.22
CA PHE A 120 -10.93 -1.79 0.31
C PHE A 120 -12.27 -1.10 0.01
N VAL A 121 -12.98 -0.67 1.05
CA VAL A 121 -14.28 0.01 0.89
C VAL A 121 -14.13 1.35 0.17
N LEU A 122 -13.04 2.09 0.42
CA LEU A 122 -12.76 3.35 -0.28
C LEU A 122 -12.40 3.15 -1.77
N VAL A 123 -11.72 2.06 -2.14
CA VAL A 123 -11.41 1.75 -3.55
C VAL A 123 -12.67 1.38 -4.32
N ILE A 124 -13.63 0.70 -3.68
CA ILE A 124 -14.89 0.26 -4.32
C ILE A 124 -15.96 1.35 -4.31
N TYR A 125 -15.66 2.58 -3.85
CA TYR A 125 -16.65 3.64 -3.66
C TYR A 125 -17.65 3.85 -4.82
N TYR A 126 -17.18 3.85 -6.07
CA TYR A 126 -17.99 4.06 -7.27
C TYR A 126 -18.73 2.81 -7.80
N ASN A 127 -18.64 1.65 -7.13
CA ASN A 127 -19.37 0.41 -7.44
C ASN A 127 -19.32 -0.06 -8.92
N ASN A 128 -18.24 0.25 -9.66
CA ASN A 128 -18.04 -0.19 -11.03
C ASN A 128 -17.31 -1.55 -11.09
N ALA A 129 -17.51 -2.33 -12.16
CA ALA A 129 -16.81 -3.62 -12.33
C ALA A 129 -15.27 -3.46 -12.27
N LYS A 130 -14.74 -2.37 -12.85
CA LYS A 130 -13.30 -2.04 -12.80
C LYS A 130 -12.83 -1.71 -11.38
N SER A 131 -13.62 -0.97 -10.60
CA SER A 131 -13.27 -0.64 -9.20
C SER A 131 -13.43 -1.85 -8.28
N LEU A 132 -14.41 -2.73 -8.53
CA LEU A 132 -14.59 -3.99 -7.82
C LEU A 132 -13.41 -4.93 -8.07
N GLY A 133 -13.00 -5.12 -9.33
CA GLY A 133 -11.82 -5.91 -9.68
C GLY A 133 -10.55 -5.36 -9.03
N ALA A 134 -10.33 -4.04 -9.11
CA ALA A 134 -9.20 -3.39 -8.46
C ALA A 134 -9.23 -3.57 -6.92
N GLY A 135 -10.39 -3.36 -6.29
CA GLY A 135 -10.58 -3.54 -4.86
C GLY A 135 -10.27 -4.96 -4.42
N MET A 136 -10.76 -5.97 -5.14
CA MET A 136 -10.50 -7.38 -4.80
C MET A 136 -9.01 -7.73 -4.90
N ILE A 137 -8.30 -7.24 -5.93
CA ILE A 137 -6.85 -7.41 -6.02
C ILE A 137 -6.17 -6.81 -4.79
N THR A 138 -6.52 -5.57 -4.40
CA THR A 138 -5.92 -4.92 -3.22
C THR A 138 -6.19 -5.65 -1.90
N ALA A 139 -7.41 -6.16 -1.70
CA ALA A 139 -7.78 -6.85 -0.47
C ALA A 139 -7.06 -8.20 -0.36
N LEU A 140 -7.04 -8.99 -1.43
CA LEU A 140 -6.39 -10.29 -1.44
C LEU A 140 -4.88 -10.17 -1.27
N THR A 141 -4.22 -9.22 -1.92
CA THR A 141 -2.77 -9.03 -1.75
C THR A 141 -2.41 -8.60 -0.33
N ASN A 142 -3.22 -7.74 0.29
CA ASN A 142 -3.01 -7.31 1.67
C ASN A 142 -3.22 -8.44 2.67
N ARG A 143 -4.21 -9.32 2.44
CA ARG A 143 -4.50 -10.47 3.30
C ARG A 143 -3.34 -11.46 3.42
N ILE A 144 -2.49 -11.57 2.39
CA ILE A 144 -1.25 -12.34 2.48
C ILE A 144 -0.36 -11.79 3.60
N GLY A 145 -0.26 -10.47 3.74
CA GLY A 145 0.50 -9.84 4.82
C GLY A 145 -0.12 -10.08 6.20
N ASP A 146 -1.44 -10.00 6.29
CA ASP A 146 -2.17 -10.23 7.55
C ASP A 146 -1.92 -11.65 8.07
N VAL A 147 -1.93 -12.65 7.18
CA VAL A 147 -1.60 -14.05 7.51
C VAL A 147 -0.16 -14.17 8.03
N MET A 148 0.81 -13.49 7.40
CA MET A 148 2.20 -13.52 7.87
C MET A 148 2.35 -12.86 9.25
N LEU A 149 1.64 -11.76 9.52
CA LEU A 149 1.60 -11.16 10.85
C LEU A 149 0.96 -12.09 11.88
N LEU A 150 -0.14 -12.79 11.54
CA LEU A 150 -0.76 -13.76 12.43
C LEU A 150 0.18 -14.92 12.78
N ILE A 151 0.92 -15.46 11.80
CA ILE A 151 1.94 -16.49 12.06
C ILE A 151 3.05 -15.92 12.96
N SER A 152 3.47 -14.66 12.75
CA SER A 152 4.47 -14.01 13.62
C SER A 152 4.00 -13.88 15.06
N ILE A 153 2.73 -13.52 15.29
CA ILE A 153 2.11 -13.43 16.62
C ILE A 153 2.08 -14.82 17.29
N ALA A 154 1.78 -15.87 16.53
CA ALA A 154 1.79 -17.24 17.01
C ALA A 154 3.20 -17.70 17.43
N LEU A 155 4.25 -17.32 16.68
CA LEU A 155 5.64 -17.63 17.05
C LEU A 155 6.12 -16.85 18.28
N LEU A 156 5.69 -15.58 18.41
CA LEU A 156 6.00 -14.73 19.58
C LEU A 156 5.31 -15.23 20.87
N PHE A 157 4.28 -16.07 20.76
CA PHE A 157 3.64 -16.68 21.94
C PHE A 157 4.66 -17.41 22.83
N ASN A 158 5.71 -18.00 22.25
CA ASN A 158 6.77 -18.68 23.01
C ASN A 158 7.60 -17.73 23.89
N GLN A 159 7.60 -16.42 23.64
CA GLN A 159 8.39 -15.45 24.40
C GLN A 159 7.71 -14.92 25.66
N GLY A 160 6.41 -15.12 25.85
CA GLY A 160 5.72 -14.52 27.01
C GLY A 160 5.06 -13.17 26.73
N HIS A 161 5.51 -12.45 25.69
CA HIS A 161 5.19 -11.04 25.48
C HIS A 161 5.21 -10.68 23.98
N TRP A 162 4.51 -9.60 23.63
CA TRP A 162 4.35 -9.13 22.25
C TRP A 162 4.80 -7.68 22.05
N MET A 163 5.54 -7.13 23.01
CA MET A 163 6.10 -5.77 22.93
C MET A 163 7.20 -5.72 21.88
N VAL A 164 7.03 -4.87 20.86
CA VAL A 164 7.97 -4.73 19.72
C VAL A 164 9.38 -4.35 20.19
N MET A 165 9.46 -3.52 21.23
CA MET A 165 10.73 -3.00 21.76
C MET A 165 11.58 -4.07 22.45
N ASN A 166 10.97 -5.16 22.93
CA ASN A 166 11.60 -6.13 23.82
C ASN A 166 11.73 -7.54 23.22
N ILE A 167 11.62 -7.72 21.90
CA ILE A 167 11.70 -9.04 21.28
C ILE A 167 13.13 -9.60 21.39
N TRP A 168 13.28 -10.80 21.97
CA TRP A 168 14.58 -11.47 22.13
C TRP A 168 14.92 -12.40 20.96
N GLU A 169 16.22 -12.56 20.69
CA GLU A 169 16.70 -13.51 19.69
C GLU A 169 16.67 -14.95 20.23
N ASN A 170 15.95 -15.83 19.53
CA ASN A 170 16.00 -17.28 19.71
C ASN A 170 16.00 -17.95 18.32
N GLU A 171 16.44 -19.21 18.21
CA GLU A 171 16.53 -19.92 16.92
C GLU A 171 15.19 -19.99 16.17
N VAL A 172 14.09 -20.35 16.87
CA VAL A 172 12.73 -20.39 16.28
C VAL A 172 12.27 -19.00 15.83
N ILE A 173 12.80 -17.96 16.46
CA ILE A 173 12.37 -16.57 16.30
C ILE A 173 13.10 -15.92 15.12
N GLN A 174 14.10 -16.57 14.52
CA GLN A 174 14.73 -16.14 13.27
C GLN A 174 13.76 -16.11 12.07
N TRP A 175 12.63 -16.83 12.15
CA TRP A 175 11.57 -16.78 11.13
C TRP A 175 10.68 -15.54 11.25
N VAL A 176 10.58 -14.94 12.44
CA VAL A 176 9.74 -13.77 12.70
C VAL A 176 10.16 -12.57 11.83
N PRO A 177 11.46 -12.24 11.69
CA PRO A 177 11.90 -11.20 10.77
C PRO A 177 11.45 -11.41 9.33
N ILE A 178 11.53 -12.64 8.83
CA ILE A 178 11.14 -12.96 7.45
C ILE A 178 9.63 -12.73 7.26
N LEU A 179 8.81 -13.21 8.19
CA LEU A 179 7.35 -13.04 8.13
C LEU A 179 6.95 -11.56 8.19
N ILE A 180 7.56 -10.80 9.11
CA ILE A 180 7.33 -9.36 9.24
C ILE A 180 7.77 -8.61 7.97
N MET A 181 8.91 -8.98 7.39
CA MET A 181 9.41 -8.41 6.14
C MET A 181 8.41 -8.66 4.99
N ILE A 182 7.91 -9.88 4.84
CA ILE A 182 6.90 -10.20 3.81
C ILE A 182 5.61 -9.40 4.06
N ALA A 183 5.15 -9.29 5.31
CA ALA A 183 3.98 -8.48 5.64
C ALA A 183 4.17 -7.00 5.29
N ALA A 184 5.34 -6.44 5.61
CA ALA A 184 5.68 -5.07 5.23
C ALA A 184 5.72 -4.89 3.71
N MET A 185 6.26 -5.87 2.96
CA MET A 185 6.36 -5.83 1.50
C MET A 185 4.99 -5.82 0.80
N THR A 186 3.97 -6.51 1.34
CA THR A 186 2.63 -6.54 0.73
C THR A 186 1.96 -5.15 0.79
N LYS A 187 1.93 -4.50 1.96
CA LYS A 187 1.37 -3.13 2.12
C LYS A 187 2.22 -2.05 1.45
N SER A 188 3.55 -2.20 1.42
CA SER A 188 4.44 -1.23 0.76
C SER A 188 4.59 -1.45 -0.76
N ALA A 189 3.80 -2.36 -1.33
CA ALA A 189 3.75 -2.66 -2.77
C ALA A 189 5.14 -2.97 -3.39
N GLN A 190 6.00 -3.68 -2.64
CA GLN A 190 7.27 -4.17 -3.18
C GLN A 190 7.02 -5.36 -4.10
N MET A 191 7.94 -5.63 -5.03
CA MET A 191 7.87 -6.79 -5.90
C MET A 191 8.01 -8.05 -5.04
N PRO A 192 7.15 -9.06 -5.23
CA PRO A 192 6.23 -9.26 -6.36
C PRO A 192 4.82 -8.67 -6.19
N PHE A 193 4.49 -8.06 -5.05
CA PHE A 193 3.15 -7.56 -4.71
C PHE A 193 2.88 -6.13 -5.20
N SER A 194 3.53 -5.66 -6.27
CA SER A 194 3.45 -4.26 -6.70
C SER A 194 2.22 -3.92 -7.56
N SER A 195 1.56 -4.92 -8.16
CA SER A 195 0.49 -4.72 -9.16
C SER A 195 -0.78 -4.07 -8.60
N TRP A 196 -1.05 -4.19 -7.30
CA TRP A 196 -2.28 -3.68 -6.70
C TRP A 196 -2.30 -2.15 -6.60
N LEU A 197 -1.15 -1.49 -6.48
CA LEU A 197 -1.07 -0.05 -6.22
C LEU A 197 -1.54 0.78 -7.43
N PRO A 198 -1.11 0.53 -8.68
CA PRO A 198 -1.66 1.25 -9.85
C PRO A 198 -3.12 0.91 -10.12
N ALA A 199 -3.55 -0.32 -9.81
CA ALA A 199 -4.95 -0.72 -9.94
C ALA A 199 -5.87 0.05 -8.96
N ALA A 200 -5.39 0.30 -7.74
CA ALA A 200 -6.11 1.05 -6.71
C ALA A 200 -6.44 2.50 -7.09
N MET A 201 -5.78 3.06 -8.11
CA MET A 201 -6.05 4.40 -8.65
C MET A 201 -7.43 4.53 -9.33
N ALA A 202 -8.23 3.47 -9.36
CA ALA A 202 -9.67 3.54 -9.63
C ALA A 202 -10.45 4.33 -8.55
N ALA A 203 -9.90 4.45 -7.34
CA ALA A 203 -10.46 5.23 -6.25
C ALA A 203 -10.60 6.74 -6.59
N PRO A 204 -11.50 7.47 -5.90
CA PRO A 204 -11.59 8.92 -6.02
C PRO A 204 -10.27 9.60 -5.62
N THR A 205 -9.97 10.76 -6.20
CA THR A 205 -8.67 11.44 -6.03
C THR A 205 -8.33 11.80 -4.57
N PRO A 206 -9.27 12.22 -3.68
CA PRO A 206 -8.92 12.49 -2.29
C PRO A 206 -8.47 11.22 -1.54
N VAL A 207 -9.00 10.04 -1.92
CA VAL A 207 -8.55 8.74 -1.37
C VAL A 207 -7.15 8.43 -1.85
N SER A 208 -6.85 8.62 -3.13
CA SER A 208 -5.48 8.40 -3.62
C SER A 208 -4.45 9.32 -2.94
N ALA A 209 -4.82 10.57 -2.65
CA ALA A 209 -3.98 11.50 -1.91
C ALA A 209 -3.67 11.01 -0.50
N LEU A 210 -4.69 10.54 0.24
CA LEU A 210 -4.50 10.12 1.63
C LEU A 210 -3.99 8.67 1.73
N VAL A 211 -4.77 7.70 1.22
CA VAL A 211 -4.57 6.27 1.43
C VAL A 211 -3.31 5.77 0.71
N HIS A 212 -3.23 5.99 -0.61
CA HIS A 212 -2.24 5.31 -1.44
C HIS A 212 -0.90 6.05 -1.53
N SER A 213 -0.81 7.29 -1.02
CA SER A 213 0.41 8.09 -1.11
C SER A 213 1.16 8.26 0.21
N SER A 214 0.44 8.46 1.32
CA SER A 214 1.04 8.97 2.56
C SER A 214 0.87 8.04 3.76
N THR A 215 -0.07 7.09 3.73
CA THR A 215 -0.47 6.32 4.92
C THR A 215 -0.44 4.80 4.74
N LEU A 216 -1.16 4.22 3.77
CA LEU A 216 -1.24 2.76 3.62
C LEU A 216 0.11 2.17 3.18
N VAL A 217 0.72 2.76 2.16
CA VAL A 217 1.97 2.25 1.59
C VAL A 217 3.17 2.51 2.51
N THR A 218 3.12 3.62 3.27
CA THR A 218 4.13 3.98 4.26
C THR A 218 3.99 3.18 5.56
N ALA A 219 2.82 2.63 5.87
CA ALA A 219 2.61 1.79 7.05
C ALA A 219 3.54 0.56 7.07
N GLY A 220 3.81 -0.05 5.91
CA GLY A 220 4.78 -1.16 5.82
C GLY A 220 6.22 -0.73 6.14
N VAL A 221 6.63 0.45 5.65
CA VAL A 221 7.96 1.02 5.95
C VAL A 221 8.06 1.40 7.43
N TYR A 222 7.01 2.02 7.98
CA TYR A 222 6.97 2.39 9.40
C TYR A 222 6.98 1.15 10.32
N LEU A 223 6.31 0.06 9.92
CA LEU A 223 6.41 -1.20 10.63
C LEU A 223 7.87 -1.68 10.67
N LEU A 224 8.55 -1.75 9.53
CA LEU A 224 9.96 -2.15 9.51
C LEU A 224 10.86 -1.21 10.28
N TYR A 225 10.57 0.10 10.31
CA TYR A 225 11.28 1.07 11.14
C TYR A 225 11.17 0.71 12.64
N ARG A 226 9.97 0.35 13.12
CA ARG A 226 9.76 -0.03 14.53
C ARG A 226 10.39 -1.35 14.91
N PHE A 227 10.32 -2.35 14.03
CA PHE A 227 10.96 -3.64 14.26
C PHE A 227 12.46 -3.62 13.90
N TYR A 228 13.00 -2.51 13.39
CA TYR A 228 14.36 -2.46 12.85
C TYR A 228 15.44 -2.99 13.80
N PRO A 229 15.46 -2.66 15.12
CA PRO A 229 16.47 -3.20 16.03
C PRO A 229 16.48 -4.73 16.02
N PHE A 230 15.31 -5.35 16.08
CA PHE A 230 15.15 -6.80 16.03
C PHE A 230 15.42 -7.38 14.62
N MET A 231 14.98 -6.73 13.55
CA MET A 231 15.19 -7.20 12.18
C MET A 231 16.67 -7.18 11.79
N SER A 232 17.43 -6.22 12.33
CA SER A 232 18.84 -6.02 12.00
C SER A 232 19.76 -7.15 12.48
N THR A 233 19.29 -7.97 13.42
CA THR A 233 20.01 -9.11 13.98
C THR A 233 20.07 -10.28 13.00
N TRP A 234 19.06 -10.40 12.14
CA TRP A 234 19.04 -11.38 11.06
C TRP A 234 19.98 -10.94 9.93
N LYS A 235 21.07 -11.67 9.75
CA LYS A 235 22.15 -11.33 8.80
C LYS A 235 21.66 -11.12 7.37
N GLU A 236 20.71 -11.92 6.91
CA GLU A 236 20.20 -11.86 5.52
C GLU A 236 19.09 -10.81 5.33
N PHE A 237 18.66 -10.11 6.39
CA PHE A 237 17.67 -9.05 6.29
C PHE A 237 18.07 -7.98 5.29
N LYS A 238 19.31 -7.49 5.43
CA LYS A 238 19.84 -6.40 4.62
C LYS A 238 20.03 -6.83 3.16
N THR A 239 20.51 -8.05 2.92
CA THR A 239 20.81 -8.58 1.57
C THR A 239 19.55 -8.88 0.76
N VAL A 240 18.50 -9.38 1.40
CA VAL A 240 17.21 -9.63 0.72
C VAL A 240 16.48 -8.32 0.46
N LEU A 241 16.42 -7.43 1.46
CA LEU A 241 15.71 -6.16 1.33
C LEU A 241 16.33 -5.25 0.27
N ILE A 242 17.67 -5.18 0.19
CA ILE A 242 18.36 -4.33 -0.79
C ILE A 242 18.10 -4.77 -2.23
N MET A 243 18.06 -6.08 -2.49
CA MET A 243 17.78 -6.62 -3.83
C MET A 243 16.34 -6.29 -4.25
N ILE A 244 15.38 -6.56 -3.37
CA ILE A 244 13.96 -6.33 -3.66
C ILE A 244 13.71 -4.83 -3.87
N ALA A 245 14.24 -3.98 -3.00
CA ALA A 245 14.05 -2.54 -3.06
C ALA A 245 14.66 -1.89 -4.32
N THR A 246 15.83 -2.36 -4.79
CA THR A 246 16.40 -1.80 -6.02
C THR A 246 15.68 -2.25 -7.28
N MET A 247 15.22 -3.51 -7.32
CA MET A 247 14.40 -4.01 -8.42
C MET A 247 13.05 -3.28 -8.52
N THR A 248 12.40 -3.02 -7.39
CA THR A 248 11.12 -2.29 -7.36
C THR A 248 11.28 -0.85 -7.79
N MET A 249 12.34 -0.18 -7.34
CA MET A 249 12.64 1.20 -7.71
C MET A 249 12.85 1.35 -9.22
N LEU A 250 13.61 0.45 -9.83
CA LEU A 250 13.87 0.49 -11.27
C LEU A 250 12.63 0.15 -12.08
N MET A 251 11.88 -0.89 -11.70
CA MET A 251 10.62 -1.25 -12.36
C MET A 251 9.61 -0.09 -12.31
N ALA A 252 9.41 0.53 -11.14
CA ALA A 252 8.45 1.62 -10.98
C ALA A 252 8.84 2.90 -11.71
N SER A 253 10.13 3.25 -11.72
CA SER A 253 10.60 4.43 -12.43
C SER A 253 10.52 4.26 -13.96
N ALA A 254 10.82 3.06 -14.48
CA ALA A 254 10.65 2.74 -15.89
C ALA A 254 9.17 2.73 -16.31
N SER A 255 8.28 2.14 -15.51
CA SER A 255 6.83 2.13 -15.80
C SER A 255 6.21 3.52 -15.73
N ALA A 256 6.64 4.37 -14.79
CA ALA A 256 6.19 5.76 -14.68
C ALA A 256 6.55 6.61 -15.91
N MET A 257 7.62 6.25 -16.63
CA MET A 257 8.01 6.93 -17.86
C MET A 257 7.10 6.56 -19.04
N ALA A 258 6.60 5.32 -19.08
CA ALA A 258 5.74 4.82 -20.15
C ALA A 258 4.25 5.17 -19.95
N GLU A 259 3.77 5.23 -18.71
CA GLU A 259 2.38 5.50 -18.39
C GLU A 259 1.93 6.92 -18.78
N CYS A 260 0.65 7.06 -19.15
CA CYS A 260 0.05 8.35 -19.54
C CYS A 260 -1.03 8.86 -18.57
N ASP A 261 -1.59 7.99 -17.73
CA ASP A 261 -2.59 8.40 -16.73
C ASP A 261 -1.90 9.17 -15.58
N MET A 262 -2.30 10.41 -15.33
CA MET A 262 -1.67 11.25 -14.29
C MET A 262 -1.66 10.58 -12.90
N LYS A 263 -2.78 9.99 -12.48
CA LYS A 263 -2.85 9.28 -11.19
C LYS A 263 -1.88 8.11 -11.11
N LYS A 264 -1.73 7.34 -12.20
CA LYS A 264 -0.79 6.21 -12.23
C LYS A 264 0.66 6.67 -12.24
N ILE A 265 1.01 7.76 -12.92
CA ILE A 265 2.37 8.34 -12.87
C ILE A 265 2.70 8.75 -11.43
N ILE A 266 1.78 9.43 -10.74
CA ILE A 266 1.99 9.84 -9.34
C ILE A 266 2.08 8.60 -8.44
N ALA A 267 1.27 7.57 -8.67
CA ALA A 267 1.29 6.31 -7.92
C ALA A 267 2.57 5.48 -8.14
N LEU A 268 3.03 5.32 -9.38
CA LEU A 268 4.29 4.64 -9.68
C LEU A 268 5.48 5.41 -9.12
N SER A 269 5.41 6.74 -9.11
CA SER A 269 6.41 7.53 -8.43
C SER A 269 6.33 7.40 -6.89
N THR A 270 5.18 7.11 -6.26
CA THR A 270 5.18 6.75 -4.82
C THR A 270 5.84 5.39 -4.61
N LEU A 271 5.57 4.41 -5.46
CA LEU A 271 6.22 3.10 -5.41
C LEU A 271 7.75 3.22 -5.48
N SER A 272 8.26 4.07 -6.38
CA SER A 272 9.71 4.30 -6.49
C SER A 272 10.32 4.94 -5.23
N GLN A 273 9.64 5.86 -4.56
CA GLN A 273 10.15 6.52 -3.34
C GLN A 273 10.03 5.61 -2.12
N VAL A 274 8.97 4.79 -2.04
CA VAL A 274 8.84 3.74 -1.02
C VAL A 274 9.94 2.70 -1.16
N ALA A 275 10.28 2.31 -2.39
CA ALA A 275 11.43 1.47 -2.66
C ALA A 275 12.75 2.13 -2.21
N ILE A 276 12.92 3.45 -2.39
CA ILE A 276 14.07 4.19 -1.84
C ILE A 276 14.10 4.11 -0.31
N MET A 277 12.95 4.22 0.38
CA MET A 277 12.89 4.05 1.83
C MET A 277 13.28 2.64 2.29
N MET A 278 12.78 1.61 1.60
CA MET A 278 13.12 0.21 1.89
C MET A 278 14.62 -0.06 1.66
N PHE A 279 15.18 0.56 0.63
CA PHE A 279 16.60 0.51 0.33
C PHE A 279 17.45 1.18 1.43
N THR A 280 17.01 2.32 1.97
CA THR A 280 17.72 2.98 3.08
C THR A 280 17.67 2.20 4.40
N LEU A 281 16.57 1.48 4.67
CA LEU A 281 16.50 0.53 5.78
C LEU A 281 17.53 -0.59 5.59
N SER A 282 17.69 -1.10 4.36
CA SER A 282 18.66 -2.16 4.07
C SER A 282 20.11 -1.73 4.27
N LEU A 283 20.41 -0.43 4.08
CA LEU A 283 21.73 0.14 4.28
C LEU A 283 22.17 0.20 5.75
N GLY A 284 21.24 0.14 6.69
CA GLY A 284 21.57 0.37 8.09
C GLY A 284 21.00 1.65 8.70
N LEU A 285 20.24 2.45 7.94
CA LEU A 285 19.95 3.86 8.26
C LEU A 285 18.43 4.11 8.43
N PRO A 286 17.80 3.58 9.50
CA PRO A 286 16.35 3.67 9.70
C PRO A 286 15.86 5.10 9.90
N GLU A 287 16.65 5.95 10.56
CA GLU A 287 16.30 7.35 10.84
C GLU A 287 16.20 8.19 9.56
N ILE A 288 17.11 7.99 8.60
CA ILE A 288 17.05 8.67 7.29
C ILE A 288 15.84 8.16 6.48
N ALA A 289 15.53 6.85 6.57
CA ALA A 289 14.35 6.28 5.94
C ALA A 289 13.06 6.94 6.47
N PHE A 290 12.95 7.10 7.78
CA PHE A 290 11.81 7.75 8.43
C PHE A 290 11.73 9.25 8.10
N PHE A 291 12.86 9.94 8.06
CA PHE A 291 12.93 11.33 7.61
C PHE A 291 12.45 11.50 6.16
N HIS A 292 12.86 10.61 5.26
CA HIS A 292 12.34 10.59 3.90
C HIS A 292 10.84 10.28 3.85
N LEU A 293 10.35 9.36 4.69
CA LEU A 293 8.92 9.04 4.80
C LEU A 293 8.07 10.27 5.09
N ILE A 294 8.48 11.11 6.05
CA ILE A 294 7.76 12.34 6.40
C ILE A 294 7.77 13.33 5.23
N THR A 295 8.94 13.63 4.68
CA THR A 295 9.05 14.59 3.58
C THR A 295 8.27 14.13 2.34
N HIS A 296 8.35 12.82 2.02
CA HIS A 296 7.58 12.17 0.97
C HIS A 296 6.08 12.32 1.13
N ALA A 297 5.55 12.05 2.33
CA ALA A 297 4.12 12.15 2.60
C ALA A 297 3.57 13.56 2.29
N LEU A 298 4.32 14.61 2.64
CA LEU A 298 3.94 16.01 2.42
C LEU A 298 3.87 16.37 0.92
N PHE A 299 4.93 16.17 0.15
CA PHE A 299 4.94 16.57 -1.26
C PHE A 299 4.09 15.64 -2.16
N LYS A 300 3.90 14.37 -1.78
CA LYS A 300 2.99 13.47 -2.53
C LYS A 300 1.52 13.80 -2.33
N ALA A 301 1.11 14.12 -1.11
CA ALA A 301 -0.25 14.60 -0.86
C ALA A 301 -0.54 15.86 -1.69
N LEU A 302 0.43 16.78 -1.75
CA LEU A 302 0.36 17.98 -2.59
C LEU A 302 0.19 17.64 -4.09
N LEU A 303 0.98 16.71 -4.63
CA LEU A 303 0.86 16.27 -6.04
C LEU A 303 -0.52 15.70 -6.35
N PHE A 304 -1.07 14.82 -5.49
CA PHE A 304 -2.38 14.22 -5.72
C PHE A 304 -3.53 15.23 -5.60
N ILE A 305 -3.46 16.19 -4.68
CA ILE A 305 -4.48 17.25 -4.55
C ILE A 305 -4.44 18.19 -5.77
N CYS A 306 -3.25 18.60 -6.21
CA CYS A 306 -3.11 19.44 -7.41
C CYS A 306 -3.60 18.71 -8.67
N ALA A 307 -3.18 17.45 -8.87
CA ALA A 307 -3.67 16.63 -9.97
C ALA A 307 -5.18 16.37 -9.89
N GLY A 308 -5.73 16.22 -8.68
CA GLY A 308 -7.17 16.07 -8.46
C GLY A 308 -7.97 17.28 -8.93
N ASN A 309 -7.51 18.50 -8.61
CA ASN A 309 -8.12 19.73 -9.12
C ASN A 309 -8.03 19.84 -10.66
N MET A 310 -6.89 19.48 -11.26
CA MET A 310 -6.75 19.46 -12.71
C MET A 310 -7.72 18.46 -13.37
N ILE A 311 -7.88 17.26 -12.79
CA ILE A 311 -8.82 16.24 -13.28
C ILE A 311 -10.26 16.74 -13.20
N ASP A 312 -10.64 17.42 -12.11
CA ASP A 312 -12.00 17.96 -11.93
C ASP A 312 -12.34 19.01 -12.99
N ILE A 313 -11.41 19.94 -13.25
CA ILE A 313 -11.58 21.03 -14.22
C ILE A 313 -11.64 20.51 -15.66
N HIS A 314 -10.90 19.44 -15.97
CA HIS A 314 -10.94 18.78 -17.29
C HIS A 314 -11.99 17.66 -17.37
N HIS A 315 -13.14 17.79 -16.69
CA HIS A 315 -14.28 16.87 -16.75
C HIS A 315 -13.91 15.39 -16.52
N HIS A 316 -13.10 15.13 -15.50
CA HIS A 316 -12.60 13.81 -15.11
C HIS A 316 -11.68 13.11 -16.13
N SER A 317 -11.17 13.81 -17.14
CA SER A 317 -10.09 13.29 -18.00
C SER A 317 -8.79 13.17 -17.19
N GLN A 318 -8.11 12.03 -17.34
CA GLN A 318 -6.88 11.68 -16.58
C GLN A 318 -5.65 11.54 -17.47
N ASP A 319 -5.85 11.55 -18.80
CA ASP A 319 -4.79 11.33 -19.78
C ASP A 319 -3.95 12.60 -19.93
N LEU A 320 -2.66 12.48 -19.61
CA LEU A 320 -1.69 13.56 -19.72
C LEU A 320 -1.63 14.16 -21.14
N ARG A 321 -1.92 13.36 -22.18
CA ARG A 321 -1.87 13.78 -23.59
C ARG A 321 -2.98 14.75 -23.98
N GLN A 322 -4.07 14.77 -23.22
CA GLN A 322 -5.20 15.67 -23.45
C GLN A 322 -5.03 16.99 -22.70
N MET A 323 -4.07 17.07 -21.79
CA MET A 323 -3.79 18.26 -20.99
C MET A 323 -2.68 19.09 -21.63
N GLY A 324 -2.71 20.39 -21.38
CA GLY A 324 -1.70 21.32 -21.85
C GLY A 324 -2.02 22.74 -21.41
N ASN A 325 -1.03 23.62 -21.45
CA ASN A 325 -1.11 25.04 -21.11
C ASN A 325 -1.93 25.36 -19.85
N VAL A 326 -1.82 24.54 -18.80
CA VAL A 326 -2.60 24.75 -17.56
C VAL A 326 -2.07 25.97 -16.78
N SER A 327 -0.81 26.37 -17.01
CA SER A 327 -0.16 27.50 -16.34
C SER A 327 -0.93 28.82 -16.46
N THR A 328 -1.52 29.07 -17.63
CA THR A 328 -2.33 30.29 -17.87
C THR A 328 -3.73 30.20 -17.26
N GLN A 329 -4.21 29.00 -16.94
CA GLN A 329 -5.57 28.76 -16.48
C GLN A 329 -5.64 28.69 -14.95
N LEU A 330 -4.69 28.02 -14.31
CA LEU A 330 -4.67 27.72 -12.88
C LEU A 330 -3.29 28.03 -12.27
N PRO A 331 -2.93 29.31 -12.10
CA PRO A 331 -1.57 29.71 -11.73
C PRO A 331 -1.15 29.22 -10.32
N VAL A 332 -2.07 29.15 -9.35
CA VAL A 332 -1.70 28.69 -7.99
C VAL A 332 -1.53 27.19 -7.97
N ILE A 333 -2.43 26.44 -8.62
CA ILE A 333 -2.32 24.98 -8.69
C ILE A 333 -1.06 24.56 -9.46
N THR A 334 -0.72 25.30 -10.51
CA THR A 334 0.44 24.99 -11.36
C THR A 334 1.77 25.33 -10.71
N THR A 335 1.85 26.44 -9.96
CA THR A 335 3.03 26.71 -9.14
C THR A 335 3.18 25.65 -8.05
N ALA A 336 2.10 25.28 -7.35
CA ALA A 336 2.12 24.24 -6.33
C ALA A 336 2.58 22.87 -6.84
N ILE A 337 2.05 22.41 -7.99
CA ILE A 337 2.46 21.13 -8.59
C ILE A 337 3.91 21.16 -9.07
N SER A 338 4.41 22.30 -9.54
CA SER A 338 5.83 22.45 -9.92
C SER A 338 6.76 22.37 -8.71
N ILE A 339 6.41 23.01 -7.59
CA ILE A 339 7.14 22.94 -6.31
C ILE A 339 7.20 21.49 -5.82
N ALA A 340 6.05 20.80 -5.87
CA ALA A 340 5.98 19.41 -5.44
C ALA A 340 6.82 18.46 -6.32
N ASN A 341 6.85 18.68 -7.64
CA ASN A 341 7.70 17.92 -8.56
C ASN A 341 9.19 18.23 -8.37
N MET A 342 9.57 19.48 -8.12
CA MET A 342 10.94 19.85 -7.80
C MET A 342 11.40 19.24 -6.47
N ALA A 343 10.51 19.20 -5.46
CA ALA A 343 10.77 18.51 -4.20
C ALA A 343 10.99 17.00 -4.42
N LEU A 344 10.19 16.36 -5.28
CA LEU A 344 10.37 14.94 -5.65
C LEU A 344 11.70 14.66 -6.38
N CYS A 345 12.14 15.59 -7.23
CA CYS A 345 13.45 15.50 -7.89
C CYS A 345 14.61 15.54 -6.89
N GLY A 346 14.44 16.24 -5.76
CA GLY A 346 15.52 16.56 -4.82
C GLY A 346 16.23 17.86 -5.16
N ALA A 347 15.53 18.83 -5.78
CA ALA A 347 16.10 20.13 -6.07
C ALA A 347 16.51 20.86 -4.77
N PRO A 348 17.61 21.63 -4.78
CA PRO A 348 18.22 22.18 -3.58
C PRO A 348 17.24 23.05 -2.77
N PHE A 349 17.36 22.99 -1.44
CA PHE A 349 16.56 23.72 -0.45
C PHE A 349 15.06 23.39 -0.34
N LEU A 350 14.52 22.48 -1.16
CA LEU A 350 13.16 21.94 -0.96
C LEU A 350 13.19 20.74 0.00
N ALA A 351 12.02 20.34 0.52
CA ALA A 351 11.95 19.29 1.54
C ALA A 351 12.62 17.96 1.12
N GLY A 352 12.53 17.60 -0.16
CA GLY A 352 13.16 16.37 -0.67
C GLY A 352 14.67 16.42 -0.77
N PHE A 353 15.30 17.60 -0.84
CA PHE A 353 16.77 17.70 -0.87
C PHE A 353 17.39 17.15 0.40
N TYR A 354 16.91 17.60 1.56
CA TYR A 354 17.47 17.21 2.84
C TYR A 354 17.48 15.69 3.03
N SER A 355 16.41 14.99 2.61
CA SER A 355 16.35 13.53 2.79
C SER A 355 17.01 12.78 1.63
N LYS A 356 16.67 13.12 0.38
CA LYS A 356 17.10 12.35 -0.79
C LYS A 356 18.60 12.51 -1.08
N ASP A 357 19.18 13.68 -0.80
CA ASP A 357 20.64 13.89 -0.97
C ASP A 357 21.41 13.01 0.03
N LEU A 358 21.05 13.04 1.31
CA LEU A 358 21.63 12.16 2.35
C LEU A 358 21.50 10.67 1.98
N ILE A 359 20.36 10.28 1.41
CA ILE A 359 20.16 8.92 0.92
C ILE A 359 21.16 8.59 -0.19
N ILE A 360 21.23 9.40 -1.24
CA ILE A 360 22.15 9.19 -2.37
C ILE A 360 23.61 9.13 -1.91
N GLU A 361 23.99 9.99 -0.97
CA GLU A 361 25.31 10.01 -0.36
C GLU A 361 25.60 8.72 0.40
N SER A 362 24.68 8.27 1.24
CA SER A 362 24.83 7.02 1.99
C SER A 362 24.99 5.81 1.07
N MET A 363 24.46 5.86 -0.17
CA MET A 363 24.67 4.80 -1.17
C MET A 363 26.09 4.68 -1.66
N THR A 364 26.90 5.72 -1.54
CA THR A 364 28.32 5.62 -1.90
C THR A 364 29.05 4.64 -0.97
N MET A 365 28.52 4.37 0.24
CA MET A 365 29.05 3.31 1.10
C MET A 365 28.91 1.91 0.48
N LEU A 366 27.93 1.66 -0.39
CA LEU A 366 27.81 0.39 -1.14
C LEU A 366 28.98 0.15 -2.09
N MET A 367 29.64 1.20 -2.59
CA MET A 367 30.84 1.05 -3.41
C MET A 367 31.96 0.36 -2.64
N THR A 368 32.03 0.59 -1.32
CA THR A 368 33.03 -0.05 -0.46
C THR A 368 32.73 -1.54 -0.23
N GLN A 369 31.45 -1.95 -0.31
CA GLN A 369 30.99 -3.32 -0.13
C GLN A 369 30.93 -4.17 -1.43
N LYS A 370 31.48 -3.68 -2.55
CA LYS A 370 31.56 -4.38 -3.86
C LYS A 370 30.23 -4.72 -4.55
N ASN A 371 29.10 -4.15 -4.13
CA ASN A 371 27.79 -4.35 -4.79
C ASN A 371 27.56 -3.34 -5.94
N LEU A 372 28.43 -3.36 -6.95
CA LEU A 372 28.41 -2.39 -8.06
C LEU A 372 27.12 -2.44 -8.89
N ILE A 373 26.54 -3.62 -9.10
CA ILE A 373 25.31 -3.78 -9.90
C ILE A 373 24.14 -3.03 -9.24
N ILE A 374 23.98 -3.20 -7.93
CA ILE A 374 22.91 -2.55 -7.14
C ILE A 374 23.10 -1.03 -7.17
N PHE A 375 24.35 -0.56 -7.08
CA PHE A 375 24.66 0.86 -7.21
C PHE A 375 24.24 1.42 -8.58
N PHE A 376 24.61 0.77 -9.68
CA PHE A 376 24.22 1.24 -11.03
C PHE A 376 22.70 1.21 -11.23
N MET A 377 22.01 0.16 -10.77
CA MET A 377 20.55 0.06 -10.81
C MET A 377 19.89 1.23 -10.08
N PHE A 378 20.40 1.58 -8.88
CA PHE A 378 19.91 2.71 -8.11
C PHE A 378 20.13 4.05 -8.84
N VAL A 379 21.33 4.30 -9.37
CA VAL A 379 21.65 5.53 -10.12
C VAL A 379 20.75 5.68 -11.37
N VAL A 380 20.53 4.60 -12.11
CA VAL A 380 19.62 4.64 -13.27
C VAL A 380 18.18 4.94 -12.81
N ALA A 381 17.73 4.31 -11.73
CA ALA A 381 16.38 4.54 -11.22
C ALA A 381 16.19 5.99 -10.72
N THR A 382 17.17 6.60 -10.06
CA THR A 382 17.09 8.01 -9.63
C THR A 382 17.10 8.98 -10.82
N ILE A 383 17.88 8.73 -11.88
CA ILE A 383 17.83 9.49 -13.14
C ILE A 383 16.44 9.37 -13.78
N LEU A 384 15.84 8.18 -13.78
CA LEU A 384 14.47 8.01 -14.27
C LEU A 384 13.45 8.77 -13.40
N THR A 385 13.69 8.94 -12.10
CA THR A 385 12.81 9.76 -11.25
C THR A 385 12.71 11.21 -11.68
N THR A 386 13.83 11.80 -12.07
CA THR A 386 13.88 13.17 -12.57
C THR A 386 13.41 13.24 -14.03
N ALA A 387 13.58 12.17 -14.81
CA ALA A 387 13.08 12.11 -16.18
C ALA A 387 11.53 12.06 -16.27
N TYR A 388 10.85 11.22 -15.48
CA TYR A 388 9.38 11.16 -15.54
C TYR A 388 8.72 12.40 -14.91
N SER A 389 9.34 13.02 -13.89
CA SER A 389 8.78 14.22 -13.24
C SER A 389 8.90 15.43 -14.17
N THR A 390 10.04 15.58 -14.85
CA THR A 390 10.22 16.61 -15.87
C THR A 390 9.26 16.41 -17.02
N ARG A 391 9.12 15.18 -17.55
CA ARG A 391 8.08 14.84 -18.54
C ARG A 391 6.69 15.28 -18.08
N PHE A 392 6.29 14.94 -16.85
CA PHE A 392 4.99 15.30 -16.29
C PHE A 392 4.79 16.84 -16.22
N THR A 393 5.80 17.59 -15.77
CA THR A 393 5.73 19.06 -15.74
C THR A 393 5.68 19.68 -17.13
N LEU A 394 6.43 19.17 -18.10
CA LEU A 394 6.47 19.71 -19.46
C LEU A 394 5.11 19.52 -20.16
N TYR A 395 4.49 18.34 -20.05
CA TYR A 395 3.17 18.10 -20.63
C TYR A 395 2.09 18.96 -19.97
N THR A 396 2.03 19.01 -18.64
CA THR A 396 1.00 19.80 -17.94
C THR A 396 1.13 21.31 -18.18
N MET A 397 2.35 21.84 -18.21
CA MET A 397 2.58 23.29 -18.25
C MET A 397 2.78 23.87 -19.64
N LEU A 398 3.64 23.24 -20.45
CA LEU A 398 4.21 23.85 -21.66
C LEU A 398 3.62 23.28 -22.95
N SER A 399 3.09 22.05 -22.90
CA SER A 399 2.51 21.46 -24.10
C SER A 399 1.21 22.19 -24.50
N PRO A 400 0.89 22.26 -25.80
CA PRO A 400 -0.33 22.92 -26.25
C PRO A 400 -1.58 22.19 -25.73
N THR A 401 -2.63 22.93 -25.38
CA THR A 401 -3.93 22.36 -24.99
C THR A 401 -4.51 21.52 -26.13
N VAL A 402 -4.68 20.22 -25.89
CA VAL A 402 -5.39 19.31 -26.81
C VAL A 402 -6.82 19.02 -26.31
N SER A 403 -7.19 19.53 -25.14
CA SER A 403 -8.54 19.39 -24.58
C SER A 403 -9.58 20.21 -25.36
N PRO A 404 -10.87 19.81 -25.33
CA PRO A 404 -11.96 20.74 -25.64
C PRO A 404 -11.80 22.02 -24.80
N PRO A 405 -12.37 23.18 -25.23
CA PRO A 405 -12.12 24.46 -24.58
C PRO A 405 -12.31 24.32 -23.08
N SER A 406 -11.18 24.35 -22.37
CA SER A 406 -11.15 24.33 -20.91
C SER A 406 -11.98 25.51 -20.46
N GLN A 407 -13.05 25.24 -19.73
CA GLN A 407 -13.75 26.31 -19.04
C GLN A 407 -12.70 26.99 -18.16
N TYR A 408 -12.46 28.28 -18.38
CA TYR A 408 -11.66 29.10 -17.47
C TYR A 408 -12.41 29.12 -16.14
N SER A 409 -12.13 28.14 -15.28
CA SER A 409 -12.74 28.04 -13.96
C SER A 409 -11.90 28.86 -12.99
N SER A 410 -12.55 29.72 -12.21
CA SER A 410 -11.91 30.40 -11.09
C SER A 410 -11.47 29.38 -10.03
N GLU A 411 -10.26 29.53 -9.52
CA GLU A 411 -9.76 28.72 -8.41
C GLU A 411 -10.59 29.00 -7.14
N ASN A 412 -11.13 27.93 -6.53
CA ASN A 412 -11.93 28.07 -5.31
C ASN A 412 -11.02 28.30 -4.09
N LEU A 413 -11.41 29.23 -3.20
CA LEU A 413 -10.65 29.56 -1.99
C LEU A 413 -10.39 28.34 -1.09
N THR A 414 -11.35 27.41 -0.98
CA THR A 414 -11.18 26.18 -0.19
C THR A 414 -10.12 25.24 -0.78
N GLN A 415 -10.00 25.16 -2.11
CA GLN A 415 -8.95 24.40 -2.78
C GLN A 415 -7.59 25.05 -2.53
N ILE A 416 -7.50 26.37 -2.70
CA ILE A 416 -6.28 27.14 -2.47
C ILE A 416 -5.77 26.95 -1.04
N MET A 417 -6.65 27.02 -0.04
CA MET A 417 -6.27 26.83 1.37
C MET A 417 -5.71 25.43 1.65
N SER A 418 -6.26 24.38 1.02
CA SER A 418 -5.73 23.02 1.18
C SER A 418 -4.34 22.86 0.55
N ILE A 419 -4.13 23.50 -0.61
CA ILE A 419 -2.86 23.47 -1.34
C ILE A 419 -1.82 24.31 -0.62
N SER A 420 -2.17 25.51 -0.15
CA SER A 420 -1.22 26.46 0.44
C SER A 420 -0.53 25.88 1.68
N VAL A 421 -1.27 25.23 2.58
CA VAL A 421 -0.70 24.57 3.77
C VAL A 421 0.31 23.49 3.39
N LEU A 422 0.03 22.68 2.36
CA LEU A 422 0.95 21.64 1.93
C LEU A 422 2.13 22.21 1.12
N THR A 423 1.95 23.29 0.37
CA THR A 423 3.07 23.94 -0.35
C THR A 423 4.09 24.55 0.61
N THR A 424 3.64 25.22 1.68
CA THR A 424 4.56 25.77 2.68
C THR A 424 5.35 24.65 3.38
N LEU A 425 4.69 23.53 3.68
CA LEU A 425 5.35 22.35 4.24
C LEU A 425 6.27 21.62 3.24
N ALA A 426 5.97 21.62 1.93
CA ALA A 426 6.86 21.06 0.92
C ALA A 426 8.16 21.87 0.73
N ILE A 427 8.14 23.16 1.08
CA ILE A 427 9.33 24.03 1.06
C ILE A 427 10.08 23.93 2.38
N ILE A 428 9.42 24.23 3.50
CA ILE A 428 10.06 24.43 4.80
C ILE A 428 10.11 23.14 5.63
N GLY A 429 9.17 22.21 5.39
CA GLY A 429 8.96 21.03 6.22
C GLY A 429 10.20 20.16 6.35
N GLY A 430 10.96 19.95 5.26
CA GLY A 430 12.21 19.17 5.31
C GLY A 430 13.30 19.82 6.16
N ALA A 431 13.42 21.15 6.13
CA ALA A 431 14.36 21.88 6.98
C ALA A 431 13.96 21.81 8.46
N ILE A 432 12.66 21.99 8.74
CA ILE A 432 12.10 21.88 10.10
C ILE A 432 12.34 20.46 10.64
N THR A 433 11.99 19.44 9.86
CA THR A 433 12.20 18.05 10.29
C THR A 433 13.68 17.74 10.42
N ASN A 434 14.57 18.32 9.61
CA ASN A 434 16.01 18.13 9.78
C ASN A 434 16.47 18.69 11.13
N TRP A 435 16.11 19.94 11.45
CA TRP A 435 16.51 20.57 12.71
C TRP A 435 15.90 19.91 13.95
N ILE A 436 14.70 19.31 13.83
CA ILE A 436 14.06 18.57 14.93
C ILE A 436 14.63 17.16 15.05
N PHE A 437 14.89 16.49 13.92
CA PHE A 437 15.15 15.05 13.86
C PHE A 437 16.63 14.70 13.84
N THR A 438 17.55 15.59 13.47
CA THR A 438 18.98 15.26 13.46
C THR A 438 19.49 15.12 14.89
N VAL A 439 19.33 13.91 15.43
CA VAL A 439 20.40 13.21 16.11
C VAL A 439 21.65 13.35 15.22
N PRO A 440 22.82 13.68 15.77
CA PRO A 440 24.03 13.90 14.99
C PRO A 440 24.45 12.58 14.33
N TYR A 441 23.92 12.28 13.15
CA TYR A 441 24.52 11.28 12.28
C TYR A 441 25.87 11.82 11.87
N ILE A 442 26.89 10.99 12.07
CA ILE A 442 28.22 11.26 11.55
C ILE A 442 28.08 11.18 10.02
N GLU A 443 28.07 12.34 9.37
CA GLU A 443 28.17 12.41 7.91
C GLU A 443 29.41 11.63 7.50
N PRO A 444 29.29 10.64 6.60
CA PRO A 444 30.46 9.91 6.14
C PRO A 444 31.42 10.87 5.42
N ASN A 445 32.73 10.67 5.60
CA ASN A 445 33.72 11.45 4.85
C ASN A 445 33.67 11.05 3.37
N PHE A 446 33.13 11.93 2.53
CA PHE A 446 33.00 11.68 1.09
C PHE A 446 34.13 12.34 0.28
N SER A 447 34.47 11.70 -0.84
CA SER A 447 35.25 12.37 -1.89
C SER A 447 34.39 13.42 -2.60
N SER A 448 35.00 14.49 -3.11
CA SER A 448 34.30 15.57 -3.80
C SER A 448 33.47 15.07 -5.00
N GLY A 449 33.97 14.06 -5.72
CA GLY A 449 33.24 13.45 -6.85
C GLY A 449 31.93 12.77 -6.44
N MET A 450 31.88 12.16 -5.25
CA MET A 450 30.68 11.51 -4.74
C MET A 450 29.61 12.51 -4.33
N LYS A 451 29.99 13.67 -3.78
CA LYS A 451 29.03 14.75 -3.45
C LYS A 451 28.36 15.33 -4.71
N ILE A 452 29.09 15.39 -5.83
CA ILE A 452 28.57 15.92 -7.11
C ILE A 452 27.61 14.93 -7.81
N LEU A 453 27.53 13.67 -7.35
CA LEU A 453 26.70 12.65 -7.98
C LEU A 453 25.21 13.02 -7.98
N ALA A 454 24.67 13.51 -6.86
CA ALA A 454 23.26 13.88 -6.75
C ALA A 454 22.85 14.97 -7.76
N PRO A 455 23.50 16.15 -7.82
CA PRO A 455 23.16 17.16 -8.82
C PRO A 455 23.42 16.67 -10.26
N PHE A 456 24.44 15.84 -10.48
CA PHE A 456 24.67 15.24 -11.80
C PHE A 456 23.50 14.36 -12.27
N MET A 457 22.99 13.48 -11.40
CA MET A 457 21.81 12.64 -11.71
C MET A 457 20.56 13.46 -12.01
N ILE A 458 20.36 14.58 -11.30
CA ILE A 458 19.24 15.50 -11.57
C ILE A 458 19.37 16.09 -12.97
N MET A 459 20.56 16.61 -13.33
CA MET A 459 20.79 17.21 -14.65
C MET A 459 20.61 16.19 -15.78
N CYS A 460 21.18 14.99 -15.64
CA CYS A 460 21.01 13.92 -16.63
C CYS A 460 19.53 13.56 -16.85
N GLY A 461 18.75 13.44 -15.79
CA GLY A 461 17.33 13.10 -15.92
C GLY A 461 16.47 14.23 -16.50
N VAL A 462 16.79 15.50 -16.21
CA VAL A 462 16.14 16.65 -16.88
C VAL A 462 16.38 16.63 -18.39
N VAL A 463 17.63 16.37 -18.80
CA VAL A 463 17.96 16.21 -20.23
C VAL A 463 17.20 15.02 -20.83
N MET A 464 17.16 13.88 -20.15
CA MET A 464 16.41 12.71 -20.63
C MET A 464 14.90 12.98 -20.77
N GLY A 465 14.28 13.60 -19.77
CA GLY A 465 12.84 13.89 -19.80
C GLY A 465 12.45 14.89 -20.88
N THR A 466 13.26 15.94 -21.09
CA THR A 466 13.06 16.90 -22.19
C THR A 466 13.24 16.26 -23.56
N MET A 467 14.21 15.35 -23.72
CA MET A 467 14.40 14.59 -24.95
C MET A 467 13.19 13.72 -25.29
N VAL A 468 12.55 13.07 -24.31
CA VAL A 468 11.37 12.23 -24.60
C VAL A 468 10.16 13.06 -25.07
N VAL A 469 10.00 14.28 -24.57
CA VAL A 469 8.90 15.16 -25.00
C VAL A 469 9.15 15.73 -26.40
N THR A 470 10.40 16.11 -26.70
CA THR A 470 10.78 16.72 -27.97
C THR A 470 10.90 15.70 -29.11
N ASN A 471 11.55 14.57 -28.85
CA ASN A 471 11.70 13.49 -29.81
C ASN A 471 10.48 12.56 -29.74
N LYS A 472 9.49 12.80 -30.60
CA LYS A 472 8.35 11.90 -30.82
C LYS A 472 8.74 10.57 -31.50
N SER A 473 9.99 10.13 -31.40
CA SER A 473 10.42 8.86 -32.00
C SER A 473 9.60 7.72 -31.44
N THR A 474 9.07 6.88 -32.33
CA THR A 474 8.29 5.70 -31.97
C THR A 474 9.20 4.65 -31.35
N ALA A 475 9.29 4.63 -30.02
CA ALA A 475 9.89 3.50 -29.32
C ALA A 475 9.15 2.20 -29.72
N PRO A 476 9.83 1.04 -29.75
CA PRO A 476 9.20 -0.22 -30.10
C PRO A 476 8.02 -0.49 -29.16
N THR A 477 6.86 -0.78 -29.75
CA THR A 477 5.59 -0.93 -29.02
C THR A 477 5.67 -1.99 -27.92
N ILE A 478 6.46 -3.04 -28.12
CA ILE A 478 6.65 -4.10 -27.12
C ILE A 478 7.35 -3.62 -25.84
N LEU A 479 8.36 -2.76 -25.98
CA LEU A 479 9.10 -2.23 -24.83
C LEU A 479 8.22 -1.30 -24.01
N VAL A 480 7.50 -0.39 -24.70
CA VAL A 480 6.52 0.50 -24.06
C VAL A 480 5.44 -0.31 -23.35
N ASN A 481 4.87 -1.33 -24.00
CA ASN A 481 3.84 -2.18 -23.41
C ASN A 481 4.36 -2.94 -22.18
N SER A 482 5.59 -3.46 -22.23
CA SER A 482 6.19 -4.17 -21.10
C SER A 482 6.33 -3.27 -19.87
N HIS A 483 6.73 -2.01 -20.06
CA HIS A 483 6.84 -1.03 -18.99
C HIS A 483 5.47 -0.57 -18.47
N CYS A 484 4.48 -0.37 -19.35
CA CYS A 484 3.10 -0.05 -18.91
C CYS A 484 2.50 -1.16 -18.02
N TYR A 485 2.76 -2.44 -18.33
CA TYR A 485 2.26 -3.58 -17.54
C TYR A 485 3.18 -4.00 -16.37
N MET A 486 4.08 -3.12 -15.91
CA MET A 486 5.02 -3.41 -14.83
C MET A 486 5.79 -4.72 -15.04
N TRP A 487 6.46 -4.86 -16.18
CA TRP A 487 7.16 -6.09 -16.57
C TRP A 487 6.26 -7.33 -16.56
N PHE A 488 5.02 -7.16 -17.03
CA PHE A 488 3.97 -8.18 -17.07
C PHE A 488 3.55 -8.73 -15.69
N LEU A 489 3.88 -8.04 -14.60
CA LEU A 489 3.43 -8.43 -13.26
C LEU A 489 1.90 -8.27 -13.12
N THR A 490 1.31 -7.28 -13.79
CA THR A 490 -0.15 -7.09 -13.76
C THR A 490 -0.91 -8.29 -14.35
N PRO A 491 -0.69 -8.73 -15.62
CA PRO A 491 -1.39 -9.91 -16.16
C PRO A 491 -1.06 -11.22 -15.43
N LEU A 492 0.17 -11.35 -14.87
CA LEU A 492 0.53 -12.50 -14.05
C LEU A 492 -0.40 -12.59 -12.82
N SER A 493 -0.57 -11.47 -12.10
CA SER A 493 -1.41 -11.41 -10.90
C SER A 493 -2.91 -11.52 -11.17
N THR A 494 -3.40 -11.02 -12.31
CA THR A 494 -4.85 -10.99 -12.58
C THR A 494 -5.38 -12.19 -13.34
N HIS A 495 -4.61 -12.79 -14.24
CA HIS A 495 -5.09 -13.87 -15.12
C HIS A 495 -4.44 -15.21 -14.83
N VAL A 496 -3.12 -15.24 -14.67
CA VAL A 496 -2.38 -16.51 -14.56
C VAL A 496 -2.52 -17.12 -13.16
N LEU A 497 -2.23 -16.33 -12.13
CA LEU A 497 -2.25 -16.78 -10.73
C LEU A 497 -3.64 -17.28 -10.28
N PRO A 498 -4.76 -16.55 -10.50
CA PRO A 498 -6.07 -17.02 -10.08
C PRO A 498 -6.50 -18.30 -10.79
N ASN A 499 -6.27 -18.40 -12.10
CA ASN A 499 -6.63 -19.61 -12.86
C ASN A 499 -5.84 -20.83 -12.38
N MET A 500 -4.54 -20.67 -12.10
CA MET A 500 -3.68 -21.74 -11.59
C MET A 500 -4.08 -22.18 -10.18
N LEU A 501 -4.45 -21.23 -9.31
CA LEU A 501 -4.84 -21.53 -7.93
C LEU A 501 -6.27 -22.09 -7.82
N MET A 502 -7.16 -21.77 -8.77
CA MET A 502 -8.56 -22.21 -8.74
C MET A 502 -8.76 -23.62 -9.32
N SER A 503 -7.87 -24.11 -10.19
CA SER A 503 -8.01 -25.46 -10.75
C SER A 503 -7.96 -26.61 -9.72
N PRO A 504 -7.02 -26.65 -8.73
CA PRO A 504 -7.01 -27.72 -7.73
C PRO A 504 -8.28 -27.82 -6.87
N PRO A 505 -8.82 -26.75 -6.25
CA PRO A 505 -10.03 -26.88 -5.43
C PRO A 505 -11.26 -27.22 -6.26
N LEU A 506 -11.33 -26.79 -7.53
CA LEU A 506 -12.41 -27.22 -8.44
C LEU A 506 -12.34 -28.71 -8.75
N MET A 507 -11.13 -29.26 -8.89
CA MET A 507 -10.92 -30.69 -9.09
C MET A 507 -11.25 -31.47 -7.81
N GLU A 508 -10.81 -30.98 -6.65
CA GLU A 508 -11.14 -31.57 -5.34
C GLU A 508 -12.65 -31.58 -5.07
N LEU A 509 -13.35 -30.47 -5.34
CA LEU A 509 -14.81 -30.39 -5.20
C LEU A 509 -15.51 -31.41 -6.10
N LYS A 510 -15.02 -31.61 -7.33
CA LYS A 510 -15.62 -32.54 -8.28
C LYS A 510 -15.32 -34.00 -7.92
N GLU A 511 -14.10 -34.32 -7.53
CA GLU A 511 -13.67 -35.69 -7.30
C GLU A 511 -13.98 -36.16 -5.88
N VAL A 512 -13.67 -35.37 -4.86
CA VAL A 512 -13.83 -35.73 -3.46
C VAL A 512 -15.26 -35.46 -3.00
N ASP A 513 -15.68 -34.20 -2.99
CA ASP A 513 -16.96 -33.81 -2.39
C ASP A 513 -18.15 -34.31 -3.22
N GLN A 514 -18.16 -34.04 -4.53
CA GLN A 514 -19.25 -34.47 -5.42
C GLN A 514 -19.07 -35.89 -5.98
N GLY A 515 -17.90 -36.50 -5.78
CA GLY A 515 -17.60 -37.86 -6.25
C GLY A 515 -17.54 -38.84 -5.09
N TRP A 516 -16.34 -39.09 -4.58
CA TRP A 516 -16.03 -40.14 -3.60
C TRP A 516 -16.88 -40.06 -2.33
N SER A 517 -17.17 -38.86 -1.82
CA SER A 517 -17.94 -38.69 -0.58
C SER A 517 -19.42 -39.10 -0.73
N LEU A 518 -19.97 -39.04 -1.95
CA LEU A 518 -21.35 -39.43 -2.26
C LEU A 518 -21.50 -40.90 -2.62
N ILE A 519 -20.40 -41.64 -2.85
CA ILE A 519 -20.46 -43.07 -3.18
C ILE A 519 -21.16 -43.89 -2.08
N PRO A 520 -20.90 -43.70 -0.77
CA PRO A 520 -21.56 -44.49 0.28
C PRO A 520 -23.08 -44.29 0.32
N THR A 521 -23.57 -43.05 0.12
CA THR A 521 -25.01 -42.75 0.13
C THR A 521 -25.69 -43.33 -1.11
N VAL A 522 -25.05 -43.23 -2.27
CA VAL A 522 -25.54 -43.88 -3.51
C VAL A 522 -25.54 -45.40 -3.39
N MET A 523 -24.49 -46.00 -2.82
CA MET A 523 -24.40 -47.44 -2.57
C MET A 523 -25.50 -47.90 -1.61
N PHE A 524 -25.73 -47.16 -0.51
CA PHE A 524 -26.82 -47.48 0.42
C PHE A 524 -28.19 -47.42 -0.26
N ASN A 525 -28.47 -46.36 -1.05
CA ASN A 525 -29.73 -46.25 -1.78
C ASN A 525 -29.91 -47.38 -2.80
N ASN A 526 -28.84 -47.77 -3.49
CA ASN A 526 -28.88 -48.90 -4.42
C ASN A 526 -29.13 -50.22 -3.69
N MET A 527 -28.47 -50.47 -2.55
CA MET A 527 -28.73 -51.67 -1.75
C MET A 527 -30.14 -51.69 -1.15
N ALA A 528 -30.66 -50.53 -0.71
CA ALA A 528 -32.03 -50.40 -0.22
C ALA A 528 -33.07 -50.62 -1.34
N ALA A 529 -32.81 -50.10 -2.54
CA ALA A 529 -33.65 -50.36 -3.70
C ALA A 529 -33.61 -51.84 -4.12
N GLN A 530 -32.44 -52.47 -4.09
CA GLN A 530 -32.32 -53.91 -4.36
C GLN A 530 -33.00 -54.78 -3.29
N SER A 531 -32.90 -54.42 -2.01
CA SER A 531 -33.54 -55.17 -0.94
C SER A 531 -35.06 -55.04 -0.99
N SER A 532 -35.60 -53.84 -1.19
CA SER A 532 -37.04 -53.63 -1.40
C SER A 532 -37.55 -54.36 -2.64
N TYR A 533 -36.81 -54.37 -3.74
CA TYR A 533 -37.15 -55.16 -4.93
C TYR A 533 -37.20 -56.66 -4.63
N SER A 534 -36.22 -57.18 -3.87
CA SER A 534 -36.19 -58.60 -3.46
C SER A 534 -37.37 -58.98 -2.57
N MET A 535 -37.78 -58.11 -1.64
CA MET A 535 -38.99 -58.31 -0.82
C MET A 535 -40.26 -58.28 -1.69
N GLY A 536 -40.31 -57.38 -2.68
CA GLY A 536 -41.41 -57.33 -3.64
C GLY A 536 -41.61 -58.66 -4.39
N LEU A 537 -40.53 -59.34 -4.78
CA LEU A 537 -40.59 -60.67 -5.42
C LEU A 537 -41.12 -61.78 -4.49
N GLN A 538 -40.89 -61.67 -3.17
CA GLN A 538 -41.38 -62.63 -2.18
C GLN A 538 -42.86 -62.40 -1.79
N ASN A 539 -43.39 -61.20 -2.03
CA ASN A 539 -44.72 -60.76 -1.60
C ASN A 539 -45.91 -61.41 -2.34
N ASN A 540 -45.69 -62.44 -3.16
CA ASN A 540 -46.75 -63.40 -3.48
C ASN A 540 -47.04 -64.33 -2.27
N SER A 541 -47.31 -63.71 -1.12
CA SER A 541 -47.67 -64.38 0.11
C SER A 541 -49.00 -65.12 -0.05
N THR A 542 -49.97 -64.59 -0.79
CA THR A 542 -51.24 -65.31 -1.03
C THR A 542 -51.02 -66.59 -1.81
N LEU A 543 -50.15 -66.62 -2.82
CA LEU A 543 -49.84 -67.83 -3.58
C LEU A 543 -49.03 -68.82 -2.73
N ASN A 544 -48.12 -68.33 -1.89
CA ASN A 544 -47.36 -69.18 -0.95
C ASN A 544 -48.22 -69.71 0.21
N TYR A 545 -49.09 -68.91 0.81
CA TYR A 545 -50.04 -69.30 1.85
C TYR A 545 -51.14 -70.20 1.29
N THR A 546 -51.68 -69.92 0.08
CA THR A 546 -52.64 -70.82 -0.57
C THR A 546 -51.98 -72.12 -0.98
N ALA A 547 -50.73 -72.12 -1.44
CA ALA A 547 -49.97 -73.35 -1.67
C ALA A 547 -49.77 -74.15 -0.37
N CYS A 548 -49.37 -73.50 0.74
CA CYS A 548 -49.23 -74.16 2.04
C CYS A 548 -50.57 -74.67 2.61
N VAL A 549 -51.65 -73.89 2.50
CA VAL A 549 -52.99 -74.27 2.95
C VAL A 549 -53.56 -75.38 2.06
N ALA A 550 -53.36 -75.32 0.74
CA ALA A 550 -53.76 -76.39 -0.17
C ALA A 550 -53.00 -77.70 0.13
N MET A 551 -51.71 -77.62 0.43
CA MET A 551 -50.95 -78.79 0.90
C MET A 551 -51.51 -79.33 2.22
N LEU A 552 -51.78 -78.48 3.21
CA LEU A 552 -52.38 -78.89 4.50
C LEU A 552 -53.76 -79.53 4.32
N ILE A 553 -54.65 -78.93 3.52
CA ILE A 553 -55.99 -79.47 3.23
C ILE A 553 -55.86 -80.84 2.53
N SER A 554 -55.00 -80.96 1.52
CA SER A 554 -54.78 -82.23 0.82
C SER A 554 -54.31 -83.33 1.78
N TRP A 555 -53.48 -82.98 2.76
CA TRP A 555 -52.98 -83.91 3.76
C TRP A 555 -54.08 -84.34 4.73
N THR A 556 -54.94 -83.41 5.18
CA THR A 556 -56.08 -83.74 6.05
C THR A 556 -57.14 -84.60 5.34
N MET A 557 -57.41 -84.35 4.05
CA MET A 557 -58.35 -85.15 3.25
C MET A 557 -57.85 -86.56 2.97
N LEU A 558 -56.53 -86.79 3.00
CA LEU A 558 -55.94 -88.13 2.93
C LEU A 558 -56.00 -88.89 4.27
N SER A 559 -56.25 -88.19 5.38
CA SER A 559 -56.26 -88.76 6.73
C SER A 559 -57.65 -89.11 7.30
N MET A 560 -58.72 -88.65 6.64
CA MET A 560 -60.11 -89.07 6.83
C MET A 560 -60.45 -90.16 5.81
#